data_AF-A0A090AA77-F1
#
_entry.id   AF-A0A090AA77-F1
#
_cell.length_a   1.000
_cell.length_b   1.000
_cell.length_c   1.000
_cell.angle_alpha   90.00
_cell.angle_beta   90.00
_cell.angle_gamma   90.00
#
_symmetry.space_group_name_H-M   'P 1'
#
loop_
_entity.id
_entity.type
_entity.pdbx_description
1 polymer ?
#
loop_
_entity_poly.entity_id
_entity_poly.type
_entity_poly.pdbx_seq_one_letter_code
_entity_poly.pdbx_strand_id
1 'polypeptide(L)'
;MLKVGTKFLVPVVSLSLLSFSNIGIAAGCGPGEHWVDKCPEGIDQIENHWAVMKLSVTDPATSNPVVIPIESLQGSPQFRVYRGAAETGPVTITAPPVPTDPPTPSEIGPETFGPIEPPADPPAPHDPHRGVIQTEIISLVFKGNTKLWGDVVIRAGDGTGNLENDGPLYSPGVIYEDLTDSTKACSVFFVTYEMEIKATGELLYGQTRMATCNDGEPQAMLGLPPENLEYKDPRWRPIRNKLGQIIAWVFHKHPVVKSPTPPQGCLCGPGLNWWQDCPAATDSSPSTALINIEIPCGGEVHTVPFSGKTIIDRTAWDGDSIDLSMFSMVLKDPTKQYTVRTGSKYGLSALGLVTPTINPWLANIGFDIFFEIDTPFGKLHNLQPHKMGTSTYCLPPLWEEHIPPTNAPPTILYNEAGEAVARINGARHVLDVKLQTPLQAEVVGNSVTLKWTTAYEHDVVGFAVKRKAGSGEVCRSTLGYESISGILPSQGEESSYTLSDNLAATGNYCYRLVEVDSSGNTVPVAPEQQADFIASVTVN
;
A
#
# COMPACT_ATOMS: atom_id res chain seq x y z
N MET A 1 -29.30 33.57 -2.84
CA MET A 1 -28.28 34.43 -2.16
C MET A 1 -28.75 34.80 -0.75
N LEU A 2 -28.10 34.29 0.29
CA LEU A 2 -28.42 34.61 1.69
C LEU A 2 -27.71 35.89 2.12
N LYS A 3 -28.49 36.91 2.49
CA LYS A 3 -27.98 38.20 2.96
C LYS A 3 -27.95 38.19 4.49
N VAL A 4 -26.78 37.91 5.08
CA VAL A 4 -26.55 38.08 6.52
C VAL A 4 -25.71 39.36 6.70
N GLY A 5 -26.38 40.50 6.83
CA GLY A 5 -25.73 41.82 6.83
C GLY A 5 -25.33 42.33 5.42
N THR A 6 -24.20 43.03 5.29
CA THR A 6 -23.71 43.62 4.02
C THR A 6 -22.72 42.75 3.25
N LYS A 7 -22.38 41.55 3.73
CA LYS A 7 -21.41 40.66 3.10
C LYS A 7 -22.09 39.46 2.45
N PHE A 8 -21.63 39.11 1.25
CA PHE A 8 -22.02 37.88 0.56
C PHE A 8 -21.16 36.73 1.07
N LEU A 9 -21.78 35.73 1.68
CA LEU A 9 -21.12 34.46 1.98
C LEU A 9 -21.24 33.57 0.75
N VAL A 10 -20.13 33.05 0.23
CA VAL A 10 -20.14 31.95 -0.75
C VAL A 10 -20.07 30.67 0.06
N PRO A 11 -21.16 29.93 0.25
CA PRO A 11 -21.10 28.71 1.01
C PRO A 11 -20.28 27.66 0.26
N VAL A 12 -19.21 27.17 0.87
CA VAL A 12 -18.66 25.88 0.47
C VAL A 12 -19.61 24.77 0.93
N VAL A 13 -19.55 23.62 0.29
CA VAL A 13 -20.26 22.37 0.55
C VAL A 13 -19.17 21.31 0.59
N SER A 14 -19.26 20.33 1.46
CA SER A 14 -18.41 19.13 1.35
C SER A 14 -19.35 17.97 1.10
N LEU A 15 -18.93 17.00 0.31
CA LEU A 15 -19.62 15.74 0.13
C LEU A 15 -18.59 14.66 0.42
N SER A 16 -18.73 14.05 1.59
CA SER A 16 -18.04 12.81 1.92
C SER A 16 -19.11 11.73 1.88
N LEU A 17 -19.00 10.77 0.98
CA LEU A 17 -19.77 9.54 1.09
C LEU A 17 -18.87 8.52 1.78
N LEU A 18 -19.30 8.02 2.94
CA LEU A 18 -18.63 6.89 3.56
C LEU A 18 -18.99 5.64 2.75
N SER A 19 -17.95 4.86 2.46
CA SER A 19 -17.93 3.58 1.73
C SER A 19 -19.25 2.81 1.73
N PHE A 20 -19.73 2.45 0.54
CA PHE A 20 -20.71 1.39 0.38
C PHE A 20 -19.98 0.06 0.54
N SER A 21 -20.46 -0.85 1.37
CA SER A 21 -20.05 -2.24 1.21
C SER A 21 -20.66 -2.75 -0.09
N ASN A 22 -19.82 -2.97 -1.11
CA ASN A 22 -20.19 -3.49 -2.44
C ASN A 22 -21.02 -4.79 -2.37
N ILE A 23 -21.02 -5.48 -1.22
CA ILE A 23 -21.86 -6.64 -0.90
C ILE A 23 -23.35 -6.40 -1.23
N GLY A 24 -23.83 -5.15 -1.21
CA GLY A 24 -25.23 -4.81 -1.54
C GLY A 24 -25.56 -4.69 -3.03
N ILE A 25 -24.59 -4.45 -3.92
CA ILE A 25 -24.83 -4.19 -5.36
C ILE A 25 -24.96 -5.50 -6.15
N ALA A 26 -24.76 -6.65 -5.50
CA ALA A 26 -24.68 -7.95 -6.16
C ALA A 26 -25.48 -9.03 -5.41
N ALA A 27 -26.62 -8.68 -4.80
CA ALA A 27 -27.41 -9.64 -4.00
C ALA A 27 -27.82 -10.92 -4.77
N GLY A 28 -27.78 -10.89 -6.11
CA GLY A 28 -28.01 -12.03 -6.99
C GLY A 28 -26.77 -12.67 -7.64
N CYS A 29 -25.59 -12.04 -7.61
CA CYS A 29 -24.38 -12.53 -8.29
C CYS A 29 -23.14 -12.70 -7.40
N GLY A 30 -23.16 -12.18 -6.16
CA GLY A 30 -22.24 -12.53 -5.05
C GLY A 30 -20.74 -12.24 -5.27
N PRO A 31 -19.87 -12.33 -4.24
CA PRO A 31 -18.41 -12.19 -4.39
C PRO A 31 -17.75 -13.54 -4.73
N GLY A 32 -18.29 -14.25 -5.72
CA GLY A 32 -17.61 -15.43 -6.26
C GLY A 32 -16.43 -15.01 -7.15
N GLU A 33 -15.50 -15.92 -7.43
CA GLU A 33 -14.49 -15.69 -8.49
C GLU A 33 -15.21 -15.33 -9.80
N HIS A 34 -14.81 -14.23 -10.43
CA HIS A 34 -15.32 -13.82 -11.75
C HIS A 34 -16.83 -13.55 -11.71
N TRP A 35 -17.30 -12.95 -10.62
CA TRP A 35 -18.72 -12.65 -10.45
C TRP A 35 -19.19 -11.51 -11.34
N VAL A 36 -18.30 -10.58 -11.66
CA VAL A 36 -18.57 -9.46 -12.56
C VAL A 36 -18.98 -9.96 -13.95
N ASP A 37 -18.39 -11.07 -14.40
CA ASP A 37 -18.66 -11.64 -15.73
C ASP A 37 -20.00 -12.37 -15.82
N LYS A 38 -20.49 -12.87 -14.68
CA LYS A 38 -21.70 -13.71 -14.61
C LYS A 38 -22.89 -12.94 -14.07
N CYS A 39 -22.73 -11.65 -13.76
CA CYS A 39 -23.77 -10.89 -13.14
C CYS A 39 -24.85 -10.53 -14.18
N PRO A 40 -26.12 -10.97 -14.00
CA PRO A 40 -27.17 -10.63 -14.94
C PRO A 40 -27.53 -9.14 -14.82
N GLU A 41 -28.04 -8.59 -15.92
CA GLU A 41 -28.68 -7.27 -15.93
C GLU A 41 -29.79 -7.21 -14.87
N GLY A 42 -29.98 -6.04 -14.27
CA GLY A 42 -30.97 -5.90 -13.23
C GLY A 42 -30.93 -4.57 -12.50
N ILE A 43 -31.90 -4.41 -11.60
CA ILE A 43 -31.97 -3.27 -10.69
C ILE A 43 -31.60 -3.76 -9.31
N ASP A 44 -30.53 -3.21 -8.74
CA ASP A 44 -30.16 -3.45 -7.35
C ASP A 44 -30.70 -2.33 -6.47
N GLN A 45 -31.31 -2.74 -5.36
CA GLN A 45 -31.70 -1.83 -4.29
C GLN A 45 -30.71 -2.00 -3.14
N ILE A 46 -29.92 -0.97 -2.87
CA ILE A 46 -28.88 -1.01 -1.86
C ILE A 46 -29.46 -0.41 -0.57
N GLU A 47 -29.74 -1.29 0.39
CA GLU A 47 -30.20 -0.89 1.72
C GLU A 47 -29.02 -0.30 2.51
N ASN A 48 -28.90 1.03 2.46
CA ASN A 48 -27.83 1.73 3.15
C ASN A 48 -28.12 1.86 4.64
N HIS A 49 -27.30 1.22 5.47
CA HIS A 49 -27.37 1.40 6.92
C HIS A 49 -26.60 2.63 7.45
N TRP A 50 -25.76 3.32 6.65
CA TRP A 50 -25.00 4.49 7.12
C TRP A 50 -24.28 5.29 6.00
N ALA A 51 -25.02 5.93 5.07
CA ALA A 51 -24.40 6.96 4.24
C ALA A 51 -24.30 8.28 5.04
N VAL A 52 -23.10 8.63 5.53
CA VAL A 52 -22.90 9.92 6.24
C VAL A 52 -22.36 10.97 5.28
N MET A 53 -23.24 11.83 4.79
CA MET A 53 -22.84 13.04 4.05
C MET A 53 -22.48 14.18 5.00
N LYS A 54 -21.24 14.69 4.90
CA LYS A 54 -20.79 15.87 5.65
C LYS A 54 -20.73 17.12 4.79
N LEU A 55 -21.68 18.02 4.96
CA LEU A 55 -21.71 19.35 4.36
C LEU A 55 -20.85 20.34 5.18
N SER A 56 -19.74 20.84 4.64
CA SER A 56 -18.94 21.88 5.30
C SER A 56 -19.09 23.19 4.55
N VAL A 57 -19.26 24.31 5.27
CA VAL A 57 -19.41 25.65 4.70
C VAL A 57 -18.23 26.53 5.07
N THR A 58 -17.48 26.98 4.08
CA THR A 58 -16.27 27.80 4.24
C THR A 58 -16.58 29.20 3.73
N ASP A 59 -16.26 30.21 4.54
CA ASP A 59 -16.31 31.60 4.11
C ASP A 59 -15.05 31.89 3.28
N PRO A 60 -15.18 32.26 1.98
CA PRO A 60 -14.04 32.53 1.12
C PRO A 60 -13.17 33.70 1.65
N ALA A 61 -13.71 34.58 2.49
CA ALA A 61 -12.96 35.72 3.03
C ALA A 61 -12.05 35.34 4.22
N THR A 62 -12.32 34.24 4.92
CA THR A 62 -11.59 33.89 6.15
C THR A 62 -10.74 32.63 6.02
N SER A 63 -10.88 31.86 4.94
CA SER A 63 -10.20 30.57 4.72
C SER A 63 -10.42 29.52 5.82
N ASN A 64 -11.24 29.82 6.83
CA ASN A 64 -11.53 28.95 7.95
C ASN A 64 -12.83 28.18 7.63
N PRO A 65 -12.80 26.85 7.52
CA PRO A 65 -13.99 26.06 7.30
C PRO A 65 -14.90 26.14 8.53
N VAL A 66 -16.09 26.69 8.39
CA VAL A 66 -17.16 26.50 9.36
C VAL A 66 -17.78 25.14 9.05
N VAL A 67 -17.25 24.10 9.68
CA VAL A 67 -17.84 22.77 9.58
C VAL A 67 -19.20 22.82 10.25
N ILE A 68 -20.26 22.75 9.46
CA ILE A 68 -21.62 22.55 9.98
C ILE A 68 -21.80 21.05 10.01
N PRO A 69 -21.72 20.39 11.16
CA PRO A 69 -22.13 18.99 11.21
C PRO A 69 -23.60 18.95 10.78
N ILE A 70 -23.87 18.28 9.65
CA ILE A 70 -25.20 17.70 9.47
C ILE A 70 -25.27 16.64 10.56
N GLU A 71 -26.01 16.93 11.62
CA GLU A 71 -26.39 15.94 12.61
C GLU A 71 -27.24 14.91 11.85
N SER A 72 -26.60 13.81 11.42
CA SER A 72 -27.15 12.64 10.73
C SER A 72 -28.28 12.91 9.73
N LEU A 73 -28.04 12.72 8.43
CA LEU A 73 -29.13 12.45 7.48
C LEU A 73 -29.86 11.17 7.94
N GLN A 74 -30.88 11.30 8.80
CA GLN A 74 -31.73 10.19 9.21
C GLN A 74 -32.82 10.00 8.17
N GLY A 75 -32.56 9.07 7.26
CA GLY A 75 -33.54 8.52 6.35
C GLY A 75 -32.91 7.33 5.64
N SER A 76 -33.64 6.23 5.49
CA SER A 76 -33.22 5.09 4.67
C SER A 76 -32.99 5.61 3.24
N PRO A 77 -31.74 5.74 2.77
CA PRO A 77 -31.50 6.17 1.40
C PRO A 77 -32.09 5.11 0.50
N GLN A 78 -33.02 5.48 -0.38
CA GLN A 78 -33.39 4.62 -1.48
C GLN A 78 -32.36 4.84 -2.57
N PHE A 79 -31.35 3.97 -2.58
CA PHE A 79 -30.35 3.93 -3.63
C PHE A 79 -30.66 2.76 -4.57
N ARG A 80 -31.03 3.09 -5.80
CA ARG A 80 -31.30 2.12 -6.86
C ARG A 80 -30.28 2.32 -7.97
N VAL A 81 -29.64 1.23 -8.35
CA VAL A 81 -28.64 1.21 -9.43
C VAL A 81 -29.12 0.21 -10.46
N TYR A 82 -29.16 0.62 -11.73
CA TYR A 82 -29.30 -0.29 -12.84
C TYR A 82 -27.92 -0.84 -13.19
N ARG A 83 -27.86 -2.14 -13.44
CA ARG A 83 -26.71 -2.82 -14.01
C ARG A 83 -27.08 -3.29 -15.41
N GLY A 84 -26.28 -2.90 -16.40
CA GLY A 84 -26.33 -3.51 -17.71
C GLY A 84 -25.86 -4.97 -17.67
N ALA A 85 -26.04 -5.68 -18.77
CA ALA A 85 -25.38 -6.95 -18.99
C ALA A 85 -23.86 -6.77 -19.04
N ALA A 86 -23.10 -7.79 -18.64
CA ALA A 86 -21.65 -7.79 -18.84
C ALA A 86 -21.33 -7.63 -20.34
N GLU A 87 -20.52 -6.64 -20.67
CA GLU A 87 -20.17 -6.33 -22.06
C GLU A 87 -18.82 -6.95 -22.44
N THR A 88 -18.71 -7.44 -23.68
CA THR A 88 -17.48 -8.04 -24.22
C THR A 88 -16.64 -7.06 -25.07
N GLY A 89 -16.81 -5.75 -24.88
CA GLY A 89 -16.19 -4.69 -25.69
C GLY A 89 -15.63 -3.50 -24.90
N PRO A 90 -14.97 -2.53 -25.56
CA PRO A 90 -14.55 -1.27 -24.92
C PRO A 90 -15.77 -0.44 -24.50
N VAL A 91 -15.83 -0.09 -23.22
CA VAL A 91 -16.90 0.72 -22.63
C VAL A 91 -16.52 2.20 -22.72
N THR A 92 -17.33 3.00 -23.39
CA THR A 92 -17.16 4.45 -23.41
C THR A 92 -18.19 5.09 -22.49
N ILE A 93 -17.75 5.57 -21.33
CA ILE A 93 -18.60 6.34 -20.42
C ILE A 93 -18.49 7.81 -20.81
N THR A 94 -19.57 8.35 -21.36
CA THR A 94 -19.65 9.79 -21.61
C THR A 94 -20.32 10.43 -20.40
N ALA A 95 -19.60 11.25 -19.64
CA ALA A 95 -20.25 12.06 -18.61
C ALA A 95 -21.25 13.02 -19.28
N PRO A 96 -22.41 13.28 -18.67
CA PRO A 96 -23.36 14.23 -19.22
C PRO A 96 -22.72 15.63 -19.27
N PRO A 97 -22.98 16.42 -20.33
CA PRO A 97 -22.46 17.77 -20.45
C PRO A 97 -22.86 18.61 -19.23
N VAL A 98 -21.93 19.43 -18.72
CA VAL A 98 -22.22 20.40 -17.66
C VAL A 98 -23.32 21.34 -18.17
N PRO A 99 -24.43 21.55 -17.46
CA PRO A 99 -25.44 22.53 -17.88
C PRO A 99 -24.84 23.92 -17.80
N THR A 100 -24.43 24.50 -18.93
CA THR A 100 -23.83 25.84 -18.95
C THR A 100 -24.81 26.97 -19.28
N ASP A 101 -26.05 26.72 -19.71
CA ASP A 101 -27.06 27.76 -19.98
C ASP A 101 -28.53 27.26 -19.92
N PRO A 102 -29.53 28.13 -19.66
CA PRO A 102 -30.96 27.79 -19.81
C PRO A 102 -31.31 27.58 -21.30
N PRO A 103 -32.32 26.76 -21.65
CA PRO A 103 -32.39 26.13 -22.97
C PRO A 103 -32.78 27.12 -24.09
N THR A 104 -31.95 27.22 -25.13
CA THR A 104 -32.35 27.18 -26.56
C THR A 104 -31.11 26.89 -27.43
N PRO A 105 -31.28 26.25 -28.60
CA PRO A 105 -30.38 25.20 -29.07
C PRO A 105 -29.23 25.68 -29.96
N SER A 106 -28.25 24.78 -30.07
CA SER A 106 -27.08 24.72 -30.95
C SER A 106 -25.80 25.40 -30.44
N GLU A 107 -24.74 24.58 -30.41
CA GLU A 107 -23.32 24.93 -30.28
C GLU A 107 -22.68 24.94 -28.87
N ILE A 108 -22.62 23.79 -28.17
CA ILE A 108 -21.41 23.35 -27.41
C ILE A 108 -21.38 21.80 -27.41
N GLY A 109 -20.26 21.19 -27.82
CA GLY A 109 -20.07 19.73 -27.82
C GLY A 109 -19.77 19.15 -26.43
N PRO A 110 -20.01 17.85 -26.19
CA PRO A 110 -19.80 17.21 -24.89
C PRO A 110 -18.32 17.27 -24.46
N GLU A 111 -18.09 17.45 -23.16
CA GLU A 111 -16.81 17.05 -22.54
C GLU A 111 -16.71 15.53 -22.67
N THR A 112 -15.99 15.08 -23.70
CA THR A 112 -15.67 13.67 -23.87
C THR A 112 -14.57 13.33 -22.90
N PHE A 113 -14.90 12.56 -21.87
CA PHE A 113 -13.91 11.74 -21.21
C PHE A 113 -13.44 10.74 -22.27
N GLY A 114 -12.13 10.64 -22.50
CA GLY A 114 -11.59 9.63 -23.40
C GLY A 114 -12.11 8.24 -23.00
N PRO A 115 -12.24 7.29 -23.95
CA PRO A 115 -12.67 5.93 -23.62
C PRO A 115 -11.83 5.42 -22.45
N ILE A 116 -12.50 4.94 -21.39
CA ILE A 116 -11.81 4.24 -20.31
C ILE A 116 -11.57 2.84 -20.87
N GLU A 117 -10.43 2.64 -21.52
CA GLU A 117 -9.99 1.29 -21.84
C GLU A 117 -9.52 0.64 -20.53
N PRO A 118 -10.24 -0.35 -19.98
CA PRO A 118 -9.69 -1.12 -18.89
C PRO A 118 -8.39 -1.78 -19.39
N PRO A 119 -7.34 -1.87 -18.57
CA PRO A 119 -6.17 -2.67 -18.90
C PRO A 119 -6.63 -4.06 -19.37
N ALA A 120 -6.13 -4.48 -20.54
CA ALA A 120 -6.43 -5.80 -21.05
C ALA A 120 -5.90 -6.83 -20.04
N ASP A 121 -6.78 -7.73 -19.62
CA ASP A 121 -6.41 -8.83 -18.75
C ASP A 121 -5.27 -9.62 -19.42
N PRO A 122 -4.13 -9.89 -18.75
CA PRO A 122 -3.14 -10.81 -19.30
C PRO A 122 -3.86 -12.13 -19.62
N PRO A 123 -3.58 -12.77 -20.77
CA PRO A 123 -4.35 -13.92 -21.22
C PRO A 123 -4.25 -15.08 -20.23
N ALA A 124 -5.19 -15.15 -19.29
CA ALA A 124 -5.48 -16.36 -18.55
C ALA A 124 -6.12 -17.33 -19.55
N PRO A 125 -5.62 -18.58 -19.71
CA PRO A 125 -6.07 -19.48 -20.77
C PRO A 125 -7.57 -19.84 -20.75
N HIS A 126 -8.34 -19.37 -19.77
CA HIS A 126 -9.73 -19.75 -19.55
C HIS A 126 -10.71 -18.60 -19.21
N ASP A 127 -10.29 -17.33 -19.24
CA ASP A 127 -11.25 -16.22 -19.08
C ASP A 127 -11.20 -15.22 -20.25
N PRO A 128 -12.15 -15.32 -21.20
CA PRO A 128 -12.27 -14.37 -22.30
C PRO A 128 -13.09 -13.11 -21.95
N HIS A 129 -13.57 -12.94 -20.72
CA HIS A 129 -14.44 -11.82 -20.36
C HIS A 129 -13.62 -10.63 -19.87
N ARG A 130 -14.13 -9.43 -20.16
CA ARG A 130 -13.63 -8.20 -19.53
C ARG A 130 -14.47 -8.00 -18.29
N GLY A 131 -13.87 -8.06 -17.11
CA GLY A 131 -14.54 -7.87 -15.82
C GLY A 131 -15.08 -6.45 -15.64
N VAL A 132 -16.08 -6.06 -16.43
CA VAL A 132 -16.68 -4.72 -16.46
C VAL A 132 -18.20 -4.80 -16.58
N ILE A 133 -18.92 -4.12 -15.68
CA ILE A 133 -20.38 -3.92 -15.75
C ILE A 133 -20.67 -2.43 -15.86
N GLN A 134 -21.40 -2.00 -16.89
CA GLN A 134 -21.94 -0.65 -16.95
C GLN A 134 -23.07 -0.49 -15.93
N THR A 135 -23.08 0.63 -15.22
CA THR A 135 -24.10 0.92 -14.22
C THR A 135 -24.68 2.31 -14.38
N GLU A 136 -25.84 2.54 -13.78
CA GLU A 136 -26.50 3.83 -13.75
C GLU A 136 -27.23 4.00 -12.42
N ILE A 137 -27.10 5.17 -11.80
CA ILE A 137 -27.92 5.49 -10.63
C ILE A 137 -29.32 5.85 -11.14
N ILE A 138 -30.31 4.98 -10.90
CA ILE A 138 -31.71 5.23 -11.25
C ILE A 138 -32.31 6.27 -10.30
N SER A 139 -32.05 6.12 -9.01
CA SER A 139 -32.57 7.01 -7.99
C SER A 139 -31.69 6.97 -6.76
N LEU A 140 -31.32 8.16 -6.31
CA LEU A 140 -30.64 8.42 -5.05
C LEU A 140 -31.33 9.61 -4.40
N VAL A 141 -31.85 9.44 -3.19
CA VAL A 141 -32.49 10.53 -2.45
C VAL A 141 -31.90 10.62 -1.06
N PHE A 142 -31.28 11.75 -0.75
CA PHE A 142 -30.82 12.10 0.59
C PHE A 142 -31.68 13.23 1.15
N LYS A 143 -32.06 13.12 2.43
CA LYS A 143 -32.80 14.16 3.15
C LYS A 143 -32.04 14.52 4.42
N GLY A 144 -31.87 15.81 4.66
CA GLY A 144 -31.16 16.33 5.80
C GLY A 144 -31.72 17.62 6.32
N ASN A 145 -31.31 17.99 7.52
CA ASN A 145 -31.52 19.33 8.05
C ASN A 145 -30.15 19.95 8.33
N THR A 146 -29.97 21.21 7.93
CA THR A 146 -28.74 21.96 8.14
C THR A 146 -29.08 23.22 8.94
N LYS A 147 -28.17 23.65 9.83
CA LYS A 147 -28.38 24.87 10.63
C LYS A 147 -28.53 26.13 9.77
N LEU A 148 -27.92 26.17 8.57
CA LEU A 148 -27.95 27.34 7.68
C LEU A 148 -29.12 27.33 6.68
N TRP A 149 -29.52 26.16 6.18
CA TRP A 149 -30.47 26.04 5.08
C TRP A 149 -31.78 25.35 5.45
N GLY A 150 -31.91 24.89 6.69
CA GLY A 150 -33.05 24.07 7.11
C GLY A 150 -33.03 22.74 6.38
N ASP A 151 -34.20 22.25 5.99
CA ASP A 151 -34.33 20.97 5.29
C ASP A 151 -33.72 21.06 3.87
N VAL A 152 -32.86 20.09 3.56
CA VAL A 152 -32.20 19.92 2.26
C VAL A 152 -32.53 18.55 1.72
N VAL A 153 -32.90 18.48 0.45
CA VAL A 153 -33.13 17.21 -0.28
C VAL A 153 -32.17 17.15 -1.45
N ILE A 154 -31.37 16.10 -1.54
CA ILE A 154 -30.48 15.86 -2.68
C ILE A 154 -31.02 14.68 -3.46
N ARG A 155 -31.06 14.82 -4.78
CA ARG A 155 -31.54 13.80 -5.72
C ARG A 155 -30.51 13.56 -6.80
N ALA A 156 -30.28 12.31 -7.17
CA ALA A 156 -29.53 11.92 -8.35
C ALA A 156 -30.21 10.71 -9.02
N GLY A 157 -29.90 10.52 -10.29
CA GLY A 157 -30.61 9.58 -11.16
C GLY A 157 -31.85 10.21 -11.79
N ASP A 158 -32.10 9.86 -13.05
CA ASP A 158 -33.21 10.38 -13.84
C ASP A 158 -34.50 9.54 -13.70
N GLY A 159 -34.44 8.43 -12.97
CA GLY A 159 -35.56 7.54 -12.73
C GLY A 159 -35.69 6.39 -13.73
N THR A 160 -34.84 6.34 -14.77
CA THR A 160 -34.75 5.23 -15.72
C THR A 160 -33.45 4.46 -15.47
N GLY A 161 -33.47 3.17 -15.78
CA GLY A 161 -32.30 2.28 -15.71
C GLY A 161 -32.12 1.61 -17.05
N ASN A 162 -31.58 2.34 -18.02
CA ASN A 162 -31.39 1.89 -19.40
C ASN A 162 -30.01 2.23 -19.95
N LEU A 163 -29.14 2.87 -19.14
CA LEU A 163 -27.82 3.36 -19.53
C LEU A 163 -27.89 4.46 -20.60
N GLU A 164 -29.05 5.06 -20.84
CA GLU A 164 -29.24 6.16 -21.77
C GLU A 164 -29.38 7.47 -21.00
N ASN A 165 -28.87 8.56 -21.56
CA ASN A 165 -29.02 9.87 -20.95
C ASN A 165 -30.44 10.41 -21.16
N ASP A 166 -31.36 10.03 -20.27
CA ASP A 166 -32.78 10.38 -20.34
C ASP A 166 -33.12 11.69 -19.63
N GLY A 167 -32.15 12.33 -18.97
CA GLY A 167 -32.41 13.56 -18.26
C GLY A 167 -31.21 14.21 -17.58
N PRO A 168 -31.43 15.39 -16.98
CA PRO A 168 -30.37 16.19 -16.38
C PRO A 168 -29.74 15.57 -15.12
N LEU A 169 -30.27 14.45 -14.63
CA LEU A 169 -29.75 13.71 -13.48
C LEU A 169 -29.13 12.36 -13.85
N TYR A 170 -28.95 12.09 -15.16
CA TYR A 170 -28.24 10.93 -15.66
C TYR A 170 -26.89 10.79 -14.94
N SER A 171 -26.65 9.60 -14.38
CA SER A 171 -25.56 9.35 -13.46
C SER A 171 -24.91 8.00 -13.77
N PRO A 172 -24.12 7.93 -14.85
CA PRO A 172 -23.53 6.68 -15.29
C PRO A 172 -22.41 6.24 -14.38
N GLY A 173 -22.12 4.95 -14.39
CA GLY A 173 -21.04 4.36 -13.63
C GLY A 173 -20.59 3.04 -14.24
N VAL A 174 -19.68 2.41 -13.54
CA VAL A 174 -19.03 1.19 -13.98
C VAL A 174 -18.49 0.44 -12.78
N ILE A 175 -18.54 -0.89 -12.85
CA ILE A 175 -17.91 -1.80 -11.90
C ILE A 175 -16.80 -2.52 -12.65
N TYR A 176 -15.59 -2.52 -12.11
CA TYR A 176 -14.44 -3.26 -12.62
C TYR A 176 -14.04 -4.35 -11.64
N GLU A 177 -13.77 -5.55 -12.13
CA GLU A 177 -13.13 -6.62 -11.36
C GLU A 177 -11.67 -6.28 -11.05
N ASP A 178 -11.19 -6.75 -9.90
CA ASP A 178 -9.77 -6.67 -9.53
C ASP A 178 -8.95 -7.69 -10.32
N LEU A 179 -8.00 -7.19 -11.11
CA LEU A 179 -7.10 -8.02 -11.93
C LEU A 179 -6.24 -8.98 -11.10
N THR A 180 -6.07 -8.72 -9.80
CA THR A 180 -5.27 -9.54 -8.90
C THR A 180 -6.11 -10.46 -8.00
N ASP A 181 -7.42 -10.23 -7.91
CA ASP A 181 -8.33 -10.97 -7.05
C ASP A 181 -9.76 -10.94 -7.60
N SER A 182 -10.16 -11.97 -8.36
CA SER A 182 -11.47 -12.04 -9.00
C SER A 182 -12.67 -12.15 -8.02
N THR A 183 -12.42 -12.14 -6.71
CA THR A 183 -13.47 -11.99 -5.67
C THR A 183 -13.74 -10.52 -5.32
N LYS A 184 -12.95 -9.59 -5.88
CA LYS A 184 -13.02 -8.15 -5.61
C LYS A 184 -13.42 -7.34 -6.83
N ALA A 185 -14.03 -6.19 -6.56
CA ALA A 185 -14.37 -5.21 -7.58
C ALA A 185 -14.33 -3.78 -7.01
N CYS A 186 -14.13 -2.82 -7.91
CA CYS A 186 -14.25 -1.40 -7.67
C CYS A 186 -15.42 -0.84 -8.48
N SER A 187 -16.23 0.03 -7.89
CA SER A 187 -17.27 0.78 -8.59
C SER A 187 -16.90 2.25 -8.69
N VAL A 188 -17.24 2.87 -9.82
CA VAL A 188 -17.03 4.30 -10.11
C VAL A 188 -18.32 4.84 -10.70
N PHE A 189 -18.85 5.93 -10.14
CA PHE A 189 -20.03 6.63 -10.64
C PHE A 189 -19.71 8.09 -10.92
N PHE A 190 -20.20 8.62 -12.04
CA PHE A 190 -20.29 10.04 -12.32
C PHE A 190 -21.69 10.49 -11.95
N VAL A 191 -21.82 11.15 -10.80
CA VAL A 191 -23.12 11.49 -10.22
C VAL A 191 -23.49 12.92 -10.55
N THR A 192 -24.54 13.08 -11.33
CA THR A 192 -25.22 14.35 -11.52
C THR A 192 -26.37 14.45 -10.53
N TYR A 193 -26.38 15.50 -9.73
CA TYR A 193 -27.36 15.67 -8.66
C TYR A 193 -28.00 17.05 -8.65
N GLU A 194 -29.24 17.11 -8.16
CA GLU A 194 -29.90 18.33 -7.74
C GLU A 194 -30.03 18.39 -6.22
N MET A 195 -30.00 19.60 -5.68
CA MET A 195 -30.16 19.91 -4.26
C MET A 195 -31.27 20.93 -4.09
N GLU A 196 -32.34 20.55 -3.40
CA GLU A 196 -33.44 21.42 -3.01
C GLU A 196 -33.24 21.93 -1.59
N ILE A 197 -33.18 23.25 -1.41
CA ILE A 197 -33.19 23.89 -0.10
C ILE A 197 -34.64 24.26 0.24
N LYS A 198 -35.31 23.44 1.06
CA LYS A 198 -36.76 23.58 1.35
C LYS A 198 -37.15 24.93 1.91
N ALA A 199 -36.28 25.53 2.73
CA ALA A 199 -36.54 26.85 3.30
C ALA A 199 -36.68 27.96 2.24
N THR A 200 -36.08 27.78 1.06
CA THR A 200 -36.06 28.77 -0.02
C THR A 200 -36.76 28.31 -1.30
N GLY A 201 -36.97 27.01 -1.46
CA GLY A 201 -37.40 26.41 -2.73
C GLY A 201 -36.34 26.46 -3.84
N GLU A 202 -35.11 26.88 -3.53
CA GLU A 202 -34.02 26.98 -4.50
C GLU A 202 -33.51 25.58 -4.87
N LEU A 203 -33.32 25.35 -6.17
CA LEU A 203 -32.73 24.14 -6.72
C LEU A 203 -31.33 24.44 -7.24
N LEU A 204 -30.38 23.63 -6.80
CA LEU A 204 -28.98 23.72 -7.16
C LEU A 204 -28.57 22.45 -7.89
N TYR A 205 -27.64 22.55 -8.83
CA TYR A 205 -27.15 21.43 -9.62
C TYR A 205 -25.64 21.27 -9.44
N GLY A 206 -25.18 20.02 -9.45
CA GLY A 206 -23.76 19.71 -9.38
C GLY A 206 -23.44 18.35 -9.98
N GLN A 207 -22.16 18.15 -10.24
CA GLN A 207 -21.61 16.88 -10.69
C GLN A 207 -20.45 16.47 -9.79
N THR A 208 -20.37 15.19 -9.52
CA THR A 208 -19.29 14.58 -8.75
C THR A 208 -18.89 13.22 -9.31
N ARG A 209 -17.74 12.72 -8.87
CA ARG A 209 -17.30 11.35 -9.07
C ARG A 209 -17.25 10.63 -7.73
N MET A 210 -17.88 9.46 -7.66
CA MET A 210 -17.85 8.55 -6.52
C MET A 210 -17.08 7.29 -6.91
N ALA A 211 -16.23 6.79 -6.02
CA ALA A 211 -15.54 5.51 -6.23
C ALA A 211 -15.47 4.72 -4.91
N THR A 212 -15.63 3.40 -4.98
CA THR A 212 -15.52 2.51 -3.82
C THR A 212 -14.99 1.13 -4.23
N CYS A 213 -14.15 0.52 -3.40
CA CYS A 213 -13.55 -0.80 -3.60
C CYS A 213 -13.75 -1.68 -2.36
N ASN A 214 -13.72 -3.01 -2.54
CA ASN A 214 -14.05 -4.00 -1.48
C ASN A 214 -13.15 -3.93 -0.23
N ASP A 215 -11.96 -3.36 -0.33
CA ASP A 215 -10.94 -3.27 0.71
C ASP A 215 -10.92 -1.93 1.46
N GLY A 216 -11.84 -1.01 1.12
CA GLY A 216 -11.86 0.34 1.72
C GLY A 216 -10.74 1.26 1.22
N GLU A 217 -9.90 0.80 0.30
CA GLU A 217 -8.82 1.53 -0.35
C GLU A 217 -9.23 1.78 -1.82
N PRO A 218 -9.61 3.00 -2.23
CA PRO A 218 -9.86 3.30 -3.64
C PRO A 218 -8.51 3.39 -4.37
N GLN A 219 -7.80 2.27 -4.57
CA GLN A 219 -6.47 2.29 -5.18
C GLN A 219 -6.36 1.41 -6.43
N ALA A 220 -5.74 2.02 -7.46
CA ALA A 220 -4.94 1.39 -8.51
C ALA A 220 -5.56 0.78 -9.79
N MET A 221 -6.88 0.82 -10.05
CA MET A 221 -7.40 0.13 -11.27
C MET A 221 -7.51 0.93 -12.58
N LEU A 222 -7.41 2.27 -12.58
CA LEU A 222 -7.92 3.02 -13.73
C LEU A 222 -6.93 3.41 -14.83
N GLY A 223 -5.61 3.24 -14.65
CA GLY A 223 -4.63 3.50 -15.73
C GLY A 223 -4.75 4.86 -16.44
N LEU A 224 -5.46 5.85 -15.87
CA LEU A 224 -5.66 7.14 -16.50
C LEU A 224 -4.38 7.98 -16.29
N PRO A 225 -3.66 8.38 -17.36
CA PRO A 225 -2.49 9.23 -17.23
C PRO A 225 -2.91 10.60 -16.65
N PRO A 226 -2.10 11.22 -15.75
CA PRO A 226 -2.41 12.53 -15.15
C PRO A 226 -2.40 13.73 -16.12
N GLU A 227 -2.07 13.51 -17.40
CA GLU A 227 -1.31 14.51 -18.15
C GLU A 227 -2.13 15.52 -18.96
N ASN A 228 -3.47 15.46 -18.98
CA ASN A 228 -4.27 16.35 -19.86
C ASN A 228 -5.32 17.22 -19.17
N LEU A 229 -5.25 17.43 -17.85
CA LEU A 229 -6.11 18.41 -17.17
C LEU A 229 -5.29 19.25 -16.19
N GLU A 230 -4.76 20.36 -16.70
CA GLU A 230 -4.14 21.42 -15.90
C GLU A 230 -5.24 22.15 -15.09
N TYR A 231 -5.75 21.51 -14.03
CA TYR A 231 -6.64 22.13 -13.03
C TYR A 231 -5.89 22.30 -11.72
N LYS A 232 -5.68 23.56 -11.31
CA LYS A 232 -5.20 23.92 -9.97
C LYS A 232 -6.18 23.40 -8.92
N ASP A 233 -5.72 22.41 -8.14
CA ASP A 233 -6.37 21.69 -7.02
C ASP A 233 -7.68 20.91 -7.37
N PRO A 234 -7.61 19.58 -7.60
CA PRO A 234 -8.71 18.75 -8.13
C PRO A 234 -9.88 18.49 -7.16
N ARG A 235 -9.93 19.13 -5.99
CA ARG A 235 -10.85 18.74 -4.90
C ARG A 235 -12.17 19.52 -4.85
N TRP A 236 -12.33 20.57 -5.65
CA TRP A 236 -13.49 21.48 -5.61
C TRP A 236 -14.33 21.42 -6.89
N ARG A 237 -15.64 21.15 -6.75
CA ARG A 237 -16.61 21.15 -7.88
C ARG A 237 -17.67 22.24 -7.67
N PRO A 238 -17.96 23.12 -8.65
CA PRO A 238 -18.94 24.19 -8.44
C PRO A 238 -20.36 23.64 -8.36
N ILE A 239 -21.17 24.18 -7.45
CA ILE A 239 -22.63 24.04 -7.44
C ILE A 239 -23.22 25.29 -8.08
N ARG A 240 -24.11 25.08 -9.04
CA ARG A 240 -24.75 26.15 -9.81
C ARG A 240 -26.23 26.24 -9.50
N ASN A 241 -26.80 27.44 -9.52
CA ASN A 241 -28.25 27.61 -9.54
C ASN A 241 -28.80 27.40 -10.96
N LYS A 242 -30.13 27.49 -11.13
CA LYS A 242 -30.81 27.40 -12.44
C LYS A 242 -30.33 28.43 -13.48
N LEU A 243 -29.66 29.50 -13.05
CA LEU A 243 -29.10 30.54 -13.92
C LEU A 243 -27.63 30.28 -14.27
N GLY A 244 -27.08 29.10 -13.94
CA GLY A 244 -25.68 28.73 -14.20
C GLY A 244 -24.67 29.40 -13.24
N GLN A 245 -25.13 30.24 -12.31
CA GLN A 245 -24.26 30.99 -11.39
C GLN A 245 -23.71 30.06 -10.32
N ILE A 246 -22.40 30.13 -10.07
CA ILE A 246 -21.76 29.42 -8.96
C ILE A 246 -22.22 30.05 -7.65
N ILE A 247 -22.94 29.27 -6.86
CA ILE A 247 -23.46 29.69 -5.56
C ILE A 247 -22.77 28.96 -4.40
N ALA A 248 -22.12 27.82 -4.71
CA ALA A 248 -21.39 27.03 -3.74
C ALA A 248 -20.31 26.16 -4.43
N TRP A 249 -19.48 25.48 -3.64
CA TRP A 249 -18.47 24.52 -4.13
C TRP A 249 -18.51 23.25 -3.32
N VAL A 250 -18.51 22.06 -3.93
CA VAL A 250 -18.41 20.77 -3.26
C VAL A 250 -16.95 20.34 -3.14
N PHE A 251 -16.52 20.08 -1.91
CA PHE A 251 -15.28 19.42 -1.58
C PHE A 251 -15.48 17.91 -1.46
N HIS A 252 -14.75 17.12 -2.23
CA HIS A 252 -14.65 15.68 -1.99
C HIS A 252 -13.53 15.44 -1.00
N LYS A 253 -13.90 15.23 0.27
CA LYS A 253 -12.99 14.63 1.22
C LYS A 253 -13.08 13.13 1.03
N HIS A 254 -12.14 12.57 0.26
CA HIS A 254 -11.82 11.14 0.39
C HIS A 254 -11.60 10.85 1.88
N PRO A 255 -12.02 9.69 2.41
CA PRO A 255 -11.51 9.26 3.69
C PRO A 255 -10.00 9.43 3.62
N VAL A 256 -9.47 10.31 4.47
CA VAL A 256 -8.03 10.42 4.62
C VAL A 256 -7.68 9.10 5.27
N VAL A 257 -7.34 8.11 4.44
CA VAL A 257 -6.43 7.06 4.85
C VAL A 257 -5.29 7.85 5.45
N LYS A 258 -5.10 7.73 6.77
CA LYS A 258 -3.97 8.38 7.42
C LYS A 258 -2.77 7.94 6.60
N SER A 259 -2.07 8.90 5.99
CA SER A 259 -0.75 8.63 5.43
C SER A 259 -0.03 7.80 6.49
N PRO A 260 0.49 6.61 6.14
CA PRO A 260 1.30 5.87 7.10
C PRO A 260 2.34 6.85 7.63
N THR A 261 2.44 6.94 8.95
CA THR A 261 3.48 7.76 9.57
C THR A 261 4.80 7.26 9.01
N PRO A 262 5.70 8.14 8.52
CA PRO A 262 6.99 7.73 8.02
C PRO A 262 7.67 6.74 8.97
N PRO A 263 8.15 5.59 8.48
CA PRO A 263 9.16 4.85 9.19
C PRO A 263 10.28 5.83 9.59
N GLN A 264 10.71 5.79 10.85
CA GLN A 264 11.82 6.64 11.30
C GLN A 264 13.06 6.34 10.45
N GLY A 265 13.57 7.36 9.74
CA GLY A 265 14.79 7.23 8.92
C GLY A 265 14.59 7.43 7.43
N CYS A 266 13.34 7.52 6.95
CA CYS A 266 13.06 7.97 5.59
C CYS A 266 13.46 9.44 5.43
N LEU A 267 14.30 9.74 4.44
CA LEU A 267 14.68 11.11 4.06
C LEU A 267 13.64 11.74 3.14
N CYS A 268 13.03 10.94 2.27
CA CYS A 268 11.89 11.34 1.44
C CYS A 268 10.87 10.20 1.42
N GLY A 269 9.58 10.54 1.46
CA GLY A 269 8.48 9.60 1.69
C GLY A 269 8.27 9.24 3.17
N PRO A 270 7.13 8.60 3.49
CA PRO A 270 5.99 8.28 2.65
C PRO A 270 5.16 9.53 2.32
N GLY A 271 4.44 9.45 1.21
CA GLY A 271 3.60 10.52 0.69
C GLY A 271 3.14 10.20 -0.73
N LEU A 272 2.08 10.85 -1.18
CA LEU A 272 1.65 10.76 -2.57
C LEU A 272 2.76 11.32 -3.47
N ASN A 273 3.24 10.51 -4.40
CA ASN A 273 4.34 10.79 -5.32
C ASN A 273 5.62 11.28 -4.63
N TRP A 274 5.93 10.73 -3.45
CA TRP A 274 7.04 11.20 -2.60
C TRP A 274 8.40 11.29 -3.32
N TRP A 275 8.61 10.47 -4.35
CA TRP A 275 9.83 10.46 -5.15
C TRP A 275 10.05 11.78 -5.90
N GLN A 276 8.99 12.52 -6.26
CA GLN A 276 9.10 13.78 -7.00
C GLN A 276 9.81 14.88 -6.20
N ASP A 277 9.63 14.86 -4.88
CA ASP A 277 10.23 15.83 -3.95
C ASP A 277 11.51 15.31 -3.30
N CYS A 278 12.00 14.15 -3.74
CA CYS A 278 13.14 13.51 -3.11
C CYS A 278 14.46 14.19 -3.54
N PRO A 279 15.20 14.85 -2.62
CA PRO A 279 16.38 15.64 -2.98
C PRO A 279 17.60 14.76 -3.17
N ALA A 280 18.56 15.12 -4.03
CA ALA A 280 19.84 14.38 -4.11
C ALA A 280 20.52 14.26 -2.73
N ALA A 281 21.06 13.08 -2.41
CA ALA A 281 21.71 12.83 -1.13
C ALA A 281 22.68 11.64 -1.18
N THR A 282 23.45 11.47 -0.11
CA THR A 282 24.21 10.25 0.18
C THR A 282 23.61 9.58 1.40
N ASP A 283 23.06 8.39 1.19
CA ASP A 283 22.43 7.57 2.20
C ASP A 283 23.45 6.59 2.78
N SER A 284 23.41 6.39 4.09
CA SER A 284 24.34 5.50 4.80
C SER A 284 23.55 4.66 5.79
N SER A 285 23.45 3.36 5.54
CA SER A 285 22.69 2.42 6.36
C SER A 285 23.52 1.20 6.75
N PRO A 286 23.21 0.57 7.89
CA PRO A 286 23.58 -0.82 8.10
C PRO A 286 22.82 -1.70 7.10
N SER A 287 23.46 -2.77 6.64
CA SER A 287 22.88 -3.77 5.74
C SER A 287 23.21 -5.16 6.24
N THR A 288 22.24 -6.07 6.15
CA THR A 288 22.47 -7.49 6.35
C THR A 288 21.93 -8.29 5.16
N ALA A 289 22.56 -9.41 4.87
CA ALA A 289 22.18 -10.26 3.75
C ALA A 289 22.40 -11.74 4.09
N LEU A 290 21.47 -12.60 3.69
CA LEU A 290 21.68 -14.04 3.63
C LEU A 290 21.96 -14.42 2.19
N ILE A 291 23.13 -15.01 1.94
CA ILE A 291 23.54 -15.41 0.59
C ILE A 291 23.76 -16.92 0.55
N ASN A 292 23.10 -17.59 -0.38
CA ASN A 292 23.24 -19.01 -0.67
C ASN A 292 24.30 -19.20 -1.77
N ILE A 293 25.51 -19.62 -1.37
CA ILE A 293 26.65 -19.86 -2.25
C ILE A 293 26.76 -21.37 -2.50
N GLU A 294 26.65 -21.80 -3.75
CA GLU A 294 26.85 -23.19 -4.15
C GLU A 294 28.20 -23.37 -4.84
N ILE A 295 28.97 -24.37 -4.38
CA ILE A 295 30.25 -24.75 -4.98
C ILE A 295 30.05 -26.07 -5.77
N PRO A 296 30.10 -26.04 -7.13
CA PRO A 296 29.72 -27.18 -7.98
C PRO A 296 30.46 -28.49 -7.70
N CYS A 297 31.71 -28.42 -7.25
CA CYS A 297 32.53 -29.62 -7.01
C CYS A 297 32.16 -30.36 -5.72
N GLY A 298 31.42 -29.72 -4.81
CA GLY A 298 30.97 -30.31 -3.55
C GLY A 298 29.47 -30.59 -3.48
N GLY A 299 28.66 -29.93 -4.32
CA GLY A 299 27.19 -29.96 -4.23
C GLY A 299 26.64 -29.35 -2.94
N GLU A 300 27.51 -28.79 -2.09
CA GLU A 300 27.14 -28.15 -0.84
C GLU A 300 26.70 -26.70 -1.11
N VAL A 301 25.56 -26.34 -0.52
CA VAL A 301 25.04 -24.97 -0.52
C VAL A 301 25.34 -24.37 0.84
N HIS A 302 26.18 -23.33 0.86
CA HIS A 302 26.49 -22.58 2.06
C HIS A 302 25.57 -21.36 2.15
N THR A 303 24.69 -21.34 3.14
CA THR A 303 23.94 -20.13 3.51
C THR A 303 24.77 -19.31 4.48
N VAL A 304 25.29 -18.18 4.01
CA VAL A 304 26.20 -17.33 4.79
C VAL A 304 25.48 -16.02 5.14
N PRO A 305 25.30 -15.70 6.44
CA PRO A 305 24.85 -14.38 6.86
C PRO A 305 26.00 -13.39 6.75
N PHE A 306 25.70 -12.22 6.21
CA PHE A 306 26.60 -11.10 6.05
C PHE A 306 26.01 -9.87 6.73
N SER A 307 26.85 -9.09 7.41
CA SER A 307 26.46 -7.79 7.96
C SER A 307 27.52 -6.74 7.68
N GLY A 308 27.10 -5.49 7.56
CA GLY A 308 28.02 -4.41 7.28
C GLY A 308 27.35 -3.08 7.01
N LYS A 309 28.12 -2.18 6.39
CA LYS A 309 27.67 -0.83 6.06
C LYS A 309 27.53 -0.69 4.54
N THR A 310 26.44 -0.06 4.12
CA THR A 310 26.16 0.32 2.74
C THR A 310 26.03 1.84 2.65
N ILE A 311 26.60 2.40 1.58
CA ILE A 311 26.54 3.83 1.24
C ILE A 311 26.07 3.95 -0.21
N ILE A 312 24.97 4.66 -0.41
CA ILE A 312 24.32 4.85 -1.72
C ILE A 312 24.21 6.34 -1.97
N ASP A 313 24.71 6.79 -3.11
CA ASP A 313 24.44 8.12 -3.63
C ASP A 313 23.18 8.07 -4.48
N ARG A 314 22.33 9.07 -4.35
CA ARG A 314 21.11 9.22 -5.15
C ARG A 314 21.00 10.62 -5.73
N THR A 315 20.50 10.71 -6.95
CA THR A 315 20.21 11.99 -7.60
C THR A 315 18.92 12.60 -7.05
N ALA A 316 18.58 13.81 -7.50
CA ALA A 316 17.21 14.29 -7.39
C ALA A 316 16.38 13.62 -8.51
N TRP A 317 15.06 13.65 -8.34
CA TRP A 317 14.12 13.27 -9.40
C TRP A 317 14.38 14.07 -10.68
N ASP A 318 14.53 13.39 -11.81
CA ASP A 318 14.82 14.01 -13.10
C ASP A 318 13.59 14.23 -14.00
N GLY A 319 12.44 13.69 -13.59
CA GLY A 319 11.21 13.65 -14.37
C GLY A 319 10.64 12.25 -14.51
N ASP A 320 11.51 11.24 -14.55
CA ASP A 320 11.17 9.84 -14.83
C ASP A 320 11.69 8.87 -13.77
N SER A 321 12.80 9.19 -13.11
CA SER A 321 13.44 8.29 -12.14
C SER A 321 14.32 9.01 -11.12
N ILE A 322 14.76 8.26 -10.11
CA ILE A 322 15.90 8.61 -9.26
C ILE A 322 17.01 7.61 -9.54
N ASP A 323 18.15 8.10 -10.04
CA ASP A 323 19.33 7.27 -10.22
C ASP A 323 20.00 7.01 -8.87
N LEU A 324 20.38 5.75 -8.66
CA LEU A 324 21.13 5.30 -7.49
C LEU A 324 22.51 4.80 -7.93
N SER A 325 23.52 5.11 -7.14
CA SER A 325 24.87 4.56 -7.30
C SER A 325 25.37 4.11 -5.94
N MET A 326 25.65 2.82 -5.79
CA MET A 326 26.26 2.33 -4.57
C MET A 326 27.72 2.79 -4.52
N PHE A 327 28.03 3.73 -3.62
CA PHE A 327 29.38 4.23 -3.44
C PHE A 327 30.27 3.19 -2.78
N SER A 328 29.77 2.55 -1.72
CA SER A 328 30.47 1.44 -1.08
C SER A 328 29.53 0.54 -0.30
N MET A 329 29.71 -0.76 -0.43
CA MET A 329 29.19 -1.75 0.50
C MET A 329 30.30 -2.70 0.90
N VAL A 330 30.41 -2.99 2.20
CA VAL A 330 31.32 -4.00 2.74
C VAL A 330 30.54 -4.83 3.74
N LEU A 331 30.19 -6.05 3.35
CA LEU A 331 29.53 -6.99 4.25
C LEU A 331 30.50 -8.11 4.63
N LYS A 332 30.50 -8.49 5.90
CA LYS A 332 31.37 -9.54 6.43
C LYS A 332 30.51 -10.60 7.08
N ASP A 333 30.92 -11.85 6.94
CA ASP A 333 30.29 -12.91 7.71
C ASP A 333 30.81 -12.89 9.17
N PRO A 334 30.04 -13.44 10.13
CA PRO A 334 30.45 -13.48 11.53
C PRO A 334 31.77 -14.23 11.77
N THR A 335 32.11 -15.22 10.92
CA THR A 335 33.36 -15.99 11.05
C THR A 335 34.56 -15.29 10.44
N LYS A 336 34.33 -14.17 9.70
CA LYS A 336 35.32 -13.37 8.97
C LYS A 336 36.05 -14.15 7.86
N GLN A 337 35.46 -15.25 7.41
CA GLN A 337 35.97 -16.04 6.28
C GLN A 337 35.54 -15.46 4.94
N TYR A 338 34.43 -14.72 4.92
CA TYR A 338 33.84 -14.16 3.73
C TYR A 338 33.70 -12.64 3.85
N THR A 339 34.10 -11.91 2.82
CA THR A 339 33.87 -10.46 2.74
C THR A 339 33.36 -10.09 1.35
N VAL A 340 32.14 -9.56 1.29
CA VAL A 340 31.53 -9.03 0.07
C VAL A 340 31.83 -7.55 -0.05
N ARG A 341 32.30 -7.11 -1.22
CA ARG A 341 32.52 -5.69 -1.52
C ARG A 341 31.88 -5.31 -2.85
N THR A 342 31.28 -4.13 -2.90
CA THR A 342 30.78 -3.54 -4.14
C THR A 342 30.77 -2.01 -4.04
N GLY A 343 30.57 -1.37 -5.19
CA GLY A 343 30.47 0.07 -5.35
C GLY A 343 31.72 0.72 -5.93
N SER A 344 31.55 1.97 -6.35
CA SER A 344 32.56 2.73 -7.10
C SER A 344 33.86 2.91 -6.34
N LYS A 345 33.83 2.92 -5.00
CA LYS A 345 35.03 2.93 -4.13
C LYS A 345 35.98 1.76 -4.41
N TYR A 346 35.47 0.62 -4.87
CA TYR A 346 36.24 -0.58 -5.19
C TYR A 346 36.43 -0.79 -6.69
N GLY A 347 36.08 0.20 -7.52
CA GLY A 347 36.14 0.09 -8.98
C GLY A 347 35.06 -0.83 -9.57
N LEU A 348 34.00 -1.11 -8.81
CA LEU A 348 32.89 -1.97 -9.22
C LEU A 348 31.66 -1.11 -9.51
N SER A 349 30.91 -1.46 -10.56
CA SER A 349 29.65 -0.79 -10.88
C SER A 349 28.52 -1.40 -10.04
N ALA A 350 27.71 -0.54 -9.43
CA ALA A 350 26.50 -0.96 -8.74
C ALA A 350 25.50 0.18 -8.88
N LEU A 351 24.74 0.13 -9.96
CA LEU A 351 23.77 1.16 -10.33
C LEU A 351 22.39 0.67 -9.96
N GLY A 352 21.55 1.59 -9.51
CA GLY A 352 20.15 1.32 -9.24
C GLY A 352 19.26 2.42 -9.77
N LEU A 353 17.98 2.16 -9.74
CA LEU A 353 16.95 3.04 -10.25
C LEU A 353 15.73 2.97 -9.34
N VAL A 354 15.15 4.14 -9.07
CA VAL A 354 13.82 4.25 -8.45
C VAL A 354 12.86 4.75 -9.51
N THR A 355 11.83 3.96 -9.80
CA THR A 355 10.80 4.29 -10.77
C THR A 355 9.42 4.29 -10.12
N PRO A 356 8.54 5.23 -10.48
CA PRO A 356 7.19 5.30 -9.96
C PRO A 356 6.43 4.04 -10.33
N THR A 357 5.49 3.63 -9.47
CA THR A 357 4.50 2.61 -9.81
C THR A 357 3.16 3.25 -10.15
N ILE A 358 2.19 2.43 -10.59
CA ILE A 358 0.80 2.90 -10.74
C ILE A 358 0.18 3.31 -9.40
N ASN A 359 0.69 2.78 -8.29
CA ASN A 359 0.33 3.21 -6.96
C ASN A 359 1.17 4.46 -6.60
N PRO A 360 0.55 5.64 -6.43
CA PRO A 360 1.28 6.87 -6.18
C PRO A 360 1.99 6.91 -4.81
N TRP A 361 1.80 5.91 -3.95
CA TRP A 361 2.50 5.78 -2.67
C TRP A 361 3.75 4.90 -2.77
N LEU A 362 3.90 4.14 -3.84
CA LEU A 362 4.96 3.14 -4.05
C LEU A 362 5.84 3.51 -5.24
N ALA A 363 7.15 3.30 -5.07
CA ALA A 363 8.10 3.26 -6.16
C ALA A 363 8.79 1.89 -6.20
N ASN A 364 9.10 1.39 -7.39
CA ASN A 364 9.98 0.24 -7.55
C ASN A 364 11.42 0.73 -7.40
N ILE A 365 12.22 0.03 -6.61
CA ILE A 365 13.66 0.22 -6.50
C ILE A 365 14.37 -1.04 -6.99
N GLY A 366 15.36 -0.88 -7.86
CA GLY A 366 16.16 -1.98 -8.39
C GLY A 366 17.64 -1.64 -8.42
N PHE A 367 18.51 -2.63 -8.30
CA PHE A 367 19.95 -2.54 -8.42
C PHE A 367 20.51 -3.64 -9.31
N ASP A 368 21.43 -3.26 -10.19
CA ASP A 368 22.32 -4.16 -10.94
C ASP A 368 23.70 -4.11 -10.27
N ILE A 369 24.06 -5.17 -9.53
CA ILE A 369 25.21 -5.16 -8.61
C ILE A 369 26.35 -6.03 -9.13
N PHE A 370 27.52 -5.43 -9.33
CA PHE A 370 28.78 -6.16 -9.49
C PHE A 370 29.56 -6.14 -8.18
N PHE A 371 30.00 -7.29 -7.69
CA PHE A 371 30.66 -7.43 -6.41
C PHE A 371 31.85 -8.39 -6.49
N GLU A 372 32.73 -8.26 -5.51
CA GLU A 372 33.77 -9.22 -5.20
C GLU A 372 33.45 -9.91 -3.86
N ILE A 373 33.78 -11.20 -3.74
CA ILE A 373 33.72 -11.97 -2.50
C ILE A 373 35.11 -12.51 -2.21
N ASP A 374 35.72 -12.07 -1.11
CA ASP A 374 36.87 -12.79 -0.55
C ASP A 374 36.36 -14.07 0.10
N THR A 375 36.96 -15.22 -0.23
CA THR A 375 36.65 -16.52 0.36
C THR A 375 37.94 -17.18 0.86
N PRO A 376 37.87 -18.25 1.68
CA PRO A 376 39.05 -19.04 2.05
C PRO A 376 39.83 -19.62 0.85
N PHE A 377 39.21 -19.69 -0.33
CA PHE A 377 39.78 -20.29 -1.54
C PHE A 377 40.25 -19.25 -2.56
N GLY A 378 40.16 -17.95 -2.24
CA GLY A 378 40.54 -16.85 -3.12
C GLY A 378 39.40 -15.87 -3.36
N LYS A 379 39.68 -14.86 -4.19
CA LYS A 379 38.71 -13.82 -4.56
C LYS A 379 37.82 -14.32 -5.69
N LEU A 380 36.52 -14.14 -5.52
CA LEU A 380 35.50 -14.41 -6.52
C LEU A 380 34.82 -13.10 -6.96
N HIS A 381 34.29 -13.06 -8.17
CA HIS A 381 33.51 -11.92 -8.68
C HIS A 381 32.44 -12.38 -9.68
N ASN A 382 31.41 -11.56 -9.91
CA ASN A 382 30.44 -11.80 -10.97
C ASN A 382 30.75 -10.98 -12.22
N LEU A 383 30.51 -11.57 -13.41
CA LEU A 383 30.61 -10.88 -14.70
C LEU A 383 29.25 -10.39 -15.23
N GLN A 384 28.16 -10.91 -14.67
CA GLN A 384 26.79 -10.46 -14.94
C GLN A 384 26.24 -9.83 -13.66
N PRO A 385 25.51 -8.71 -13.76
CA PRO A 385 25.01 -8.02 -12.58
C PRO A 385 24.07 -8.93 -11.80
N HIS A 386 24.26 -8.96 -10.49
CA HIS A 386 23.28 -9.55 -9.59
C HIS A 386 22.15 -8.56 -9.40
N LYS A 387 20.97 -8.93 -9.87
CA LYS A 387 19.78 -8.07 -9.82
C LYS A 387 19.09 -8.23 -8.49
N MET A 388 18.86 -7.12 -7.80
CA MET A 388 18.04 -7.07 -6.59
C MET A 388 17.02 -5.95 -6.71
N GLY A 389 15.81 -6.12 -6.17
CA GLY A 389 14.84 -5.05 -6.16
C GLY A 389 13.69 -5.31 -5.20
N THR A 390 12.88 -4.28 -5.00
CA THR A 390 11.65 -4.34 -4.22
C THR A 390 10.77 -3.12 -4.55
N SER A 391 9.58 -3.05 -3.97
CA SER A 391 8.77 -1.83 -3.94
C SER A 391 9.01 -1.12 -2.62
N THR A 392 8.98 0.21 -2.60
CA THR A 392 9.21 0.98 -1.38
C THR A 392 8.34 2.22 -1.29
N TYR A 393 8.03 2.59 -0.05
CA TYR A 393 7.31 3.82 0.29
C TYR A 393 8.26 5.00 0.61
N CYS A 394 9.57 4.77 0.67
CA CYS A 394 10.51 5.84 1.03
C CYS A 394 11.97 5.58 0.60
N LEU A 395 12.81 6.62 0.61
CA LEU A 395 14.26 6.49 0.49
C LEU A 395 15.03 7.08 1.69
N PRO A 396 16.16 6.48 2.08
CA PRO A 396 16.63 5.15 1.66
C PRO A 396 15.57 4.08 1.98
N PRO A 397 15.52 2.94 1.25
CA PRO A 397 14.56 1.86 1.48
C PRO A 397 14.97 1.08 2.73
N LEU A 398 15.08 1.82 3.83
CA LEU A 398 15.31 1.25 5.13
C LEU A 398 14.08 0.39 5.37
N TRP A 399 14.33 -0.90 5.62
CA TRP A 399 13.32 -1.82 6.10
C TRP A 399 12.47 -2.46 5.00
N GLU A 400 13.00 -2.52 3.78
CA GLU A 400 12.45 -3.36 2.72
C GLU A 400 13.38 -4.55 2.45
N GLU A 401 12.79 -5.75 2.35
CA GLU A 401 13.52 -6.93 1.87
C GLU A 401 13.80 -6.73 0.38
N HIS A 402 15.06 -6.84 -0.02
CA HIS A 402 15.43 -6.85 -1.43
C HIS A 402 15.68 -8.29 -1.83
N ILE A 403 14.87 -8.77 -2.77
CA ILE A 403 14.96 -10.11 -3.32
C ILE A 403 15.33 -10.06 -4.80
N PRO A 404 16.07 -11.06 -5.30
CA PRO A 404 16.23 -11.29 -6.72
C PRO A 404 14.85 -11.46 -7.37
N PRO A 405 14.67 -11.03 -8.63
CA PRO A 405 13.44 -11.28 -9.36
C PRO A 405 13.06 -12.77 -9.32
N THR A 406 11.77 -13.07 -9.17
CA THR A 406 11.26 -14.43 -9.26
C THR A 406 11.70 -15.04 -10.60
N ASN A 407 12.43 -16.16 -10.54
CA ASN A 407 13.07 -16.84 -11.69
C ASN A 407 14.36 -16.20 -12.26
N ALA A 408 15.00 -15.29 -11.52
CA ALA A 408 16.33 -14.83 -11.90
C ALA A 408 17.31 -16.03 -11.96
N PRO A 409 18.13 -16.16 -13.02
CA PRO A 409 19.12 -17.22 -13.08
C PRO A 409 20.15 -17.04 -11.95
N PRO A 410 20.75 -18.14 -11.45
CA PRO A 410 21.83 -18.04 -10.48
C PRO A 410 22.96 -17.14 -10.97
N THR A 411 23.51 -16.32 -10.08
CA THR A 411 24.65 -15.46 -10.43
C THR A 411 25.93 -16.27 -10.40
N ILE A 412 26.57 -16.45 -11.55
CA ILE A 412 27.82 -17.20 -11.67
C ILE A 412 28.99 -16.38 -11.12
N LEU A 413 29.82 -17.03 -10.30
CA LEU A 413 31.01 -16.46 -9.69
C LEU A 413 32.26 -17.02 -10.34
N TYR A 414 33.17 -16.10 -10.69
CA TYR A 414 34.41 -16.35 -11.38
C TYR A 414 35.60 -16.08 -10.47
N ASN A 415 36.64 -16.91 -10.57
CA ASN A 415 37.93 -16.65 -9.92
C ASN A 415 38.76 -15.62 -10.72
N GLU A 416 39.96 -15.26 -10.23
CA GLU A 416 40.86 -14.32 -10.93
C GLU A 416 41.34 -14.82 -12.31
N ALA A 417 41.29 -16.13 -12.57
CA ALA A 417 41.60 -16.71 -13.88
C ALA A 417 40.42 -16.64 -14.88
N GLY A 418 39.25 -16.16 -14.43
CA GLY A 418 38.04 -16.08 -15.26
C GLY A 418 37.29 -17.41 -15.38
N GLU A 419 37.55 -18.38 -14.50
CA GLU A 419 36.86 -19.66 -14.47
C GLU A 419 35.64 -19.60 -13.55
N ALA A 420 34.51 -20.15 -13.98
CA ALA A 420 33.31 -20.26 -13.15
C ALA A 420 33.51 -21.33 -12.07
N VAL A 421 33.52 -20.92 -10.79
CA VAL A 421 33.86 -21.79 -9.65
C VAL A 421 32.77 -21.88 -8.58
N ALA A 422 31.79 -20.97 -8.59
CA ALA A 422 30.65 -20.99 -7.68
C ALA A 422 29.44 -20.29 -8.30
N ARG A 423 28.28 -20.37 -7.66
CA ARG A 423 27.11 -19.56 -8.00
C ARG A 423 26.32 -19.13 -6.78
N ILE A 424 25.65 -17.98 -6.88
CA ILE A 424 24.66 -17.53 -5.90
C ILE A 424 23.28 -17.97 -6.39
N ASN A 425 22.63 -18.86 -5.64
CA ASN A 425 21.28 -19.34 -5.94
C ASN A 425 20.18 -18.52 -5.24
N GLY A 426 20.57 -17.62 -4.37
CA GLY A 426 19.67 -16.72 -3.66
C GLY A 426 20.49 -15.76 -2.83
N ALA A 427 20.12 -14.49 -2.89
CA ALA A 427 20.53 -13.49 -1.91
C ALA A 427 19.24 -12.86 -1.41
N ARG A 428 19.16 -12.55 -0.12
CA ARG A 428 18.08 -11.72 0.40
C ARG A 428 18.69 -10.70 1.32
N HIS A 429 18.36 -9.43 1.12
CA HIS A 429 18.72 -8.40 2.09
C HIS A 429 17.79 -8.57 3.28
N VAL A 430 18.30 -9.12 4.38
CA VAL A 430 17.49 -9.38 5.56
C VAL A 430 17.37 -8.08 6.34
N LEU A 431 16.22 -7.89 6.96
CA LEU A 431 16.05 -6.85 7.95
C LEU A 431 16.20 -7.54 9.29
N ASP A 432 17.38 -7.39 9.90
CA ASP A 432 17.59 -7.96 11.22
C ASP A 432 16.58 -7.34 12.19
N VAL A 433 15.87 -8.17 12.96
CA VAL A 433 15.15 -7.66 14.13
C VAL A 433 16.18 -7.02 15.03
N LYS A 434 16.03 -5.71 15.21
CA LYS A 434 16.86 -4.97 16.13
C LYS A 434 16.29 -5.15 17.53
N LEU A 435 16.98 -5.89 18.39
CA LEU A 435 16.68 -5.90 19.81
C LEU A 435 16.99 -4.53 20.40
N GLN A 436 15.99 -3.96 21.07
CA GLN A 436 16.16 -2.76 21.88
C GLN A 436 16.71 -3.13 23.27
N THR A 437 16.27 -4.28 23.81
CA THR A 437 16.91 -4.91 24.97
C THR A 437 17.34 -6.34 24.63
N PRO A 438 18.56 -6.75 25.03
CA PRO A 438 19.02 -8.11 24.81
C PRO A 438 18.12 -9.10 25.56
N LEU A 439 18.13 -10.37 25.14
CA LEU A 439 17.42 -11.44 25.85
C LEU A 439 17.92 -11.54 27.30
N GLN A 440 17.02 -11.29 28.25
CA GLN A 440 17.25 -11.42 29.69
C GLN A 440 16.56 -12.67 30.19
N ALA A 441 17.15 -13.35 31.17
CA ALA A 441 16.47 -14.41 31.91
C ALA A 441 16.49 -14.13 33.42
N GLU A 442 15.37 -14.41 34.07
CA GLU A 442 15.16 -14.25 35.50
C GLU A 442 14.64 -15.57 36.06
N VAL A 443 15.34 -16.14 37.04
CA VAL A 443 14.94 -17.39 37.67
C VAL A 443 14.01 -17.08 38.84
N VAL A 444 12.78 -17.60 38.79
CA VAL A 444 11.77 -17.44 39.84
C VAL A 444 11.28 -18.83 40.27
N GLY A 445 11.81 -19.32 41.38
CA GLY A 445 11.56 -20.70 41.83
C GLY A 445 12.08 -21.72 40.81
N ASN A 446 11.19 -22.59 40.32
CA ASN A 446 11.50 -23.61 39.31
C ASN A 446 11.16 -23.16 37.87
N SER A 447 11.08 -21.85 37.65
CA SER A 447 10.74 -21.27 36.35
C SER A 447 11.80 -20.27 35.92
N VAL A 448 12.10 -20.24 34.62
CA VAL A 448 12.92 -19.18 34.00
C VAL A 448 12.00 -18.25 33.22
N THR A 449 11.93 -17.00 33.63
CA THR A 449 11.22 -15.94 32.90
C THR A 449 12.19 -15.23 31.97
N LEU A 450 11.93 -15.32 30.67
CA LEU A 450 12.69 -14.69 29.61
C LEU A 450 12.01 -13.40 29.19
N LYS A 451 12.78 -12.32 29.02
CA LYS A 451 12.29 -11.00 28.63
C LYS A 451 13.20 -10.41 27.55
N TRP A 452 12.61 -9.82 26.52
CA TRP A 452 13.33 -9.03 25.53
C TRP A 452 12.41 -7.98 24.96
N THR A 453 12.98 -6.94 24.37
CA THR A 453 12.25 -5.95 23.61
C THR A 453 12.88 -5.78 22.24
N THR A 454 12.03 -5.71 21.23
CA THR A 454 12.40 -5.40 19.86
C THR A 454 12.17 -3.92 19.63
N ALA A 455 13.04 -3.28 18.86
CA ALA A 455 12.78 -1.94 18.34
C ALA A 455 11.81 -2.00 17.16
N TYR A 456 11.88 -3.08 16.35
CA TYR A 456 11.10 -3.26 15.15
C TYR A 456 11.13 -4.71 14.64
N GLU A 457 10.08 -5.15 13.94
CA GLU A 457 9.83 -6.57 13.59
C GLU A 457 9.26 -6.73 12.17
N HIS A 458 10.06 -6.43 11.14
CA HIS A 458 9.61 -6.51 9.76
C HIS A 458 9.77 -7.92 9.18
N ASP A 459 8.75 -8.40 8.46
CA ASP A 459 8.72 -9.74 7.83
C ASP A 459 9.03 -10.90 8.81
N VAL A 460 8.79 -10.66 10.09
CA VAL A 460 8.88 -11.67 11.14
C VAL A 460 7.46 -12.09 11.48
N VAL A 461 7.14 -13.37 11.32
CA VAL A 461 5.87 -13.97 11.81
C VAL A 461 5.90 -14.06 13.33
N GLY A 462 7.09 -14.27 13.89
CA GLY A 462 7.29 -14.20 15.33
C GLY A 462 8.63 -14.76 15.77
N PHE A 463 8.72 -15.06 17.07
CA PHE A 463 9.93 -15.52 17.71
C PHE A 463 9.76 -16.92 18.27
N ALA A 464 10.72 -17.78 17.98
CA ALA A 464 10.89 -19.06 18.66
C ALA A 464 12.01 -18.94 19.69
N VAL A 465 11.75 -19.38 20.92
CA VAL A 465 12.79 -19.48 21.95
C VAL A 465 13.29 -20.90 22.00
N LYS A 466 14.62 -21.06 21.90
CA LYS A 466 15.26 -22.36 22.03
C LYS A 466 16.11 -22.43 23.29
N ARG A 467 16.17 -23.61 23.90
CA ARG A 467 16.92 -23.92 25.12
C ARG A 467 17.89 -25.05 24.89
N LYS A 468 19.01 -25.05 25.61
CA LYS A 468 19.93 -26.19 25.71
C LYS A 468 20.47 -26.28 27.13
N ALA A 469 20.65 -27.49 27.65
CA ALA A 469 21.40 -27.69 28.90
C ALA A 469 22.89 -27.35 28.66
N GLY A 470 23.46 -26.46 29.47
CA GLY A 470 24.85 -26.05 29.31
C GLY A 470 25.28 -24.91 30.22
N SER A 471 26.59 -24.79 30.42
CA SER A 471 27.22 -23.65 31.08
C SER A 471 28.46 -23.21 30.30
N GLY A 472 28.77 -21.91 30.35
CA GLY A 472 29.97 -21.33 29.75
C GLY A 472 30.06 -21.53 28.24
N GLU A 473 31.18 -22.09 27.77
CA GLU A 473 31.52 -22.25 26.35
C GLU A 473 30.52 -23.11 25.55
N VAL A 474 29.73 -23.96 26.24
CA VAL A 474 28.69 -24.81 25.65
C VAL A 474 27.56 -24.00 24.99
N CYS A 475 27.32 -22.77 25.44
CA CYS A 475 26.26 -21.92 24.89
C CYS A 475 26.59 -21.35 23.50
N ARG A 476 27.88 -21.31 23.12
CA ARG A 476 28.29 -20.78 21.80
C ARG A 476 28.04 -21.75 20.64
N SER A 477 27.77 -23.02 20.93
CA SER A 477 27.49 -24.02 19.91
C SER A 477 26.05 -23.88 19.41
N THR A 478 25.86 -23.75 18.09
CA THR A 478 24.53 -23.68 17.46
C THR A 478 23.75 -25.00 17.52
N LEU A 479 24.41 -26.11 17.87
CA LEU A 479 23.82 -27.46 17.90
C LEU A 479 23.24 -27.80 19.29
N GLY A 480 22.17 -28.59 19.30
CA GLY A 480 21.57 -29.16 20.52
C GLY A 480 20.57 -28.25 21.25
N TYR A 481 20.14 -27.15 20.63
CA TYR A 481 19.04 -26.32 21.11
C TYR A 481 17.69 -26.90 20.68
N GLU A 482 16.77 -27.07 21.64
CA GLU A 482 15.39 -27.49 21.44
C GLU A 482 14.42 -26.30 21.58
N SER A 483 13.33 -26.29 20.82
CA SER A 483 12.30 -25.24 20.97
C SER A 483 11.51 -25.47 22.26
N ILE A 484 11.37 -24.44 23.09
CA ILE A 484 10.59 -24.52 24.34
C ILE A 484 9.25 -23.80 24.28
N SER A 485 9.00 -23.09 23.17
CA SER A 485 7.74 -22.43 22.88
C SER A 485 7.28 -22.72 21.45
N GLY A 486 5.99 -22.48 21.19
CA GLY A 486 5.53 -22.14 19.86
C GLY A 486 6.06 -20.78 19.40
N ILE A 487 5.68 -20.37 18.21
CA ILE A 487 6.03 -19.04 17.69
C ILE A 487 5.26 -17.99 18.49
N LEU A 488 5.98 -17.11 19.15
CA LEU A 488 5.42 -15.91 19.78
C LEU A 488 5.19 -14.88 18.67
N PRO A 489 3.93 -14.54 18.34
CA PRO A 489 3.64 -13.75 17.15
C PRO A 489 4.27 -12.37 17.24
N SER A 490 4.88 -11.95 16.13
CA SER A 490 5.34 -10.59 15.92
C SER A 490 4.19 -9.62 16.13
N GLN A 491 4.52 -8.47 16.69
CA GLN A 491 3.64 -7.34 16.91
C GLN A 491 3.94 -6.20 15.92
N GLY A 492 4.95 -6.35 15.04
CA GLY A 492 5.27 -5.46 13.92
C GLY A 492 5.96 -4.14 14.30
N GLU A 493 5.81 -3.67 15.54
CA GLU A 493 6.43 -2.44 16.06
C GLU A 493 7.28 -2.72 17.31
N GLU A 494 7.81 -1.68 17.96
CA GLU A 494 8.53 -1.79 19.23
C GLU A 494 7.70 -2.55 20.26
N SER A 495 8.18 -3.73 20.66
CA SER A 495 7.36 -4.68 21.41
C SER A 495 8.14 -5.37 22.51
N SER A 496 7.44 -5.65 23.60
CA SER A 496 7.99 -6.34 24.77
C SER A 496 7.45 -7.75 24.86
N TYR A 497 8.34 -8.71 25.01
CA TYR A 497 8.00 -10.12 25.12
C TYR A 497 8.34 -10.65 26.49
N THR A 498 7.53 -11.62 26.92
CA THR A 498 7.81 -12.42 28.11
C THR A 498 7.43 -13.85 27.86
N LEU A 499 8.33 -14.78 28.18
CA LEU A 499 8.10 -16.22 28.09
C LEU A 499 8.58 -16.91 29.37
N SER A 500 7.72 -17.74 29.98
CA SER A 500 8.11 -18.55 31.14
C SER A 500 8.40 -19.98 30.73
N ASP A 501 9.63 -20.43 30.98
CA ASP A 501 10.05 -21.82 30.89
C ASP A 501 9.84 -22.51 32.24
N ASN A 502 8.69 -23.17 32.38
CA ASN A 502 8.33 -23.95 33.57
C ASN A 502 8.79 -25.41 33.49
N LEU A 503 9.47 -25.80 32.40
CA LEU A 503 9.92 -27.17 32.17
C LEU A 503 11.41 -27.34 32.48
N ALA A 504 12.11 -26.26 32.83
CA ALA A 504 13.51 -26.31 33.23
C ALA A 504 13.66 -27.05 34.57
N ALA A 505 14.25 -28.25 34.53
CA ALA A 505 14.69 -28.94 35.75
C ALA A 505 15.86 -28.20 36.41
N THR A 506 16.28 -28.58 37.63
CA THR A 506 17.49 -28.03 38.26
C THR A 506 18.70 -28.14 37.33
N GLY A 507 19.38 -27.02 37.06
CA GLY A 507 20.54 -27.02 36.16
C GLY A 507 20.85 -25.66 35.55
N ASN A 508 21.88 -25.65 34.70
CA ASN A 508 22.25 -24.47 33.90
C ASN A 508 21.75 -24.65 32.47
N TYR A 509 21.13 -23.61 31.94
CA TYR A 509 20.60 -23.59 30.58
C TYR A 509 21.07 -22.38 29.81
N CYS A 510 21.29 -22.59 28.53
CA CYS A 510 21.49 -21.55 27.54
C CYS A 510 20.17 -21.32 26.81
N TYR A 511 19.78 -20.06 26.64
CA TYR A 511 18.62 -19.67 25.84
C TYR A 511 19.05 -18.87 24.61
N ARG A 512 18.34 -19.05 23.51
CA ARG A 512 18.50 -18.23 22.29
C ARG A 512 17.15 -17.82 21.74
N LEU A 513 17.13 -16.63 21.18
CA LEU A 513 16.01 -16.12 20.41
C LEU A 513 16.22 -16.48 18.94
N VAL A 514 15.16 -16.85 18.23
CA VAL A 514 15.22 -17.12 16.79
C VAL A 514 14.03 -16.46 16.15
N GLU A 515 14.29 -15.62 15.15
CA GLU A 515 13.26 -15.04 14.31
C GLU A 515 12.68 -16.13 13.40
N VAL A 516 11.39 -16.08 13.15
CA VAL A 516 10.70 -16.93 12.20
C VAL A 516 10.07 -16.03 11.15
N ASP A 517 10.51 -16.14 9.90
CA ASP A 517 10.00 -15.34 8.80
C ASP A 517 8.65 -15.84 8.26
N SER A 518 8.07 -15.10 7.32
CA SER A 518 6.81 -15.44 6.61
C SER A 518 6.85 -16.78 5.88
N SER A 519 8.04 -17.28 5.55
CA SER A 519 8.27 -18.58 4.91
C SER A 519 8.52 -19.71 5.92
N GLY A 520 8.53 -19.41 7.23
CA GLY A 520 8.80 -20.36 8.29
C GLY A 520 10.28 -20.68 8.48
N ASN A 521 11.19 -19.97 7.80
CA ASN A 521 12.62 -20.12 8.04
C ASN A 521 12.98 -19.49 9.38
N THR A 522 13.93 -20.11 10.07
CA THR A 522 14.38 -19.62 11.37
C THR A 522 15.75 -18.96 11.24
N VAL A 523 15.85 -17.67 11.48
CA VAL A 523 17.11 -16.92 11.44
C VAL A 523 17.53 -16.60 12.89
N PRO A 524 18.74 -16.95 13.33
CA PRO A 524 19.23 -16.49 14.63
C PRO A 524 19.28 -14.96 14.62
N VAL A 525 18.64 -14.30 15.60
CA VAL A 525 18.85 -12.86 15.86
C VAL A 525 20.37 -12.62 15.97
N ALA A 526 20.88 -11.52 15.39
CA ALA A 526 22.32 -11.30 15.26
C ALA A 526 23.09 -11.59 16.58
N PRO A 527 24.23 -12.31 16.55
CA PRO A 527 24.96 -12.72 17.76
C PRO A 527 25.42 -11.56 18.65
N GLU A 528 25.62 -10.37 18.08
CA GLU A 528 25.94 -9.15 18.82
C GLU A 528 24.76 -8.58 19.63
N GLN A 529 23.54 -9.02 19.34
CA GLN A 529 22.31 -8.67 20.05
C GLN A 529 21.78 -9.83 20.89
N GLN A 530 22.15 -11.08 20.56
CA GLN A 530 22.01 -12.23 21.45
C GLN A 530 23.12 -12.22 22.49
N ALA A 531 22.87 -11.64 23.66
CA ALA A 531 23.62 -12.08 24.82
C ALA A 531 23.25 -13.57 25.05
N ASP A 532 24.17 -14.49 24.77
CA ASP A 532 24.05 -15.88 25.20
C ASP A 532 23.83 -15.88 26.73
N PHE A 533 22.59 -16.02 27.16
CA PHE A 533 22.24 -15.92 28.57
C PHE A 533 22.29 -17.30 29.21
N ILE A 534 23.13 -17.45 30.23
CA ILE A 534 23.18 -18.63 31.07
C ILE A 534 22.26 -18.37 32.27
N ALA A 535 21.14 -19.09 32.35
CA ALA A 535 20.31 -19.10 33.54
C ALA A 535 20.62 -20.33 34.40
N SER A 536 20.89 -20.12 35.68
CA SER A 536 21.11 -21.18 36.66
C SER A 536 19.84 -21.41 37.49
N VAL A 537 19.09 -22.46 37.18
CA VAL A 537 17.89 -22.85 37.92
C VAL A 537 18.28 -23.67 39.13
N THR A 538 18.06 -23.13 40.32
CA THR A 538 18.24 -23.84 41.59
C THR A 538 16.86 -24.09 42.19
N VAL A 539 16.50 -25.36 42.37
CA VAL A 539 15.22 -25.73 43.00
C VAL A 539 15.43 -25.63 44.51
N ASN A 540 14.63 -24.80 45.18
CA ASN A 540 14.56 -24.74 46.64
C ASN A 540 13.67 -25.84 47.20
#